data_AF-A0A147JSU4-F1
#
_entry.id   AF-A0A147JSU4-F1
#
_cell.length_a   1.000
_cell.length_b   1.000
_cell.length_c   1.000
_cell.angle_alpha   90.00
_cell.angle_beta   90.00
_cell.angle_gamma   90.00
#
_symmetry.space_group_name_H-M   'P 1'
#
loop_
_entity.id
_entity.type
_entity.pdbx_description
1 polymer ?
#
loop_
_entity_poly.entity_id
_entity_poly.type
_entity_poly.pdbx_seq_one_letter_code
_entity_poly.pdbx_strand_id
1 'polypeptide(L)'
;MEVNRIKRKNICPNPKCGADNPVGAKFCLNCGARLGLPAKEVFESLFSRSLIVAGSLLGILLAWIGTIVYTFGESNTAVKAAATLNFLGFAFLGTFLICGGISNRDFDKSVRLGMILGGVIMLGLRLGFL
;
A
#
# COMPACT_ATOMS: atom_id res chain seq x y z
N MET A 1 31.89 -2.53 -5.31
CA MET A 1 30.58 -2.55 -6.01
C MET A 1 30.20 -1.11 -6.29
N GLU A 2 30.61 -0.60 -7.44
CA GLU A 2 30.34 0.77 -7.85
C GLU A 2 28.89 0.85 -8.32
N VAL A 3 28.00 1.25 -7.42
CA VAL A 3 26.59 1.44 -7.75
C VAL A 3 26.50 2.71 -8.60
N ASN A 4 26.69 2.52 -9.90
CA ASN A 4 26.37 3.48 -10.93
C ASN A 4 24.84 3.67 -10.94
N ARG A 5 24.34 4.43 -9.95
CA ARG A 5 22.96 4.88 -9.90
C ARG A 5 22.80 5.78 -11.12
N ILE A 6 22.06 5.31 -12.11
CA ILE A 6 21.46 6.15 -13.15
C ILE A 6 20.76 7.29 -12.41
N LYS A 7 21.41 8.46 -12.30
CA LYS A 7 20.81 9.66 -11.72
C LYS A 7 19.73 10.06 -12.70
N ARG A 8 18.49 9.63 -12.47
CA ARG A 8 17.34 10.20 -13.19
C ARG A 8 17.31 11.68 -12.81
N LYS A 9 17.69 12.57 -13.73
CA LYS A 9 17.62 14.03 -13.50
C LYS A 9 16.17 14.45 -13.44
N ASN A 10 15.85 15.31 -12.48
CA ASN A 10 14.52 15.92 -12.38
C ASN A 10 14.61 17.27 -13.10
N ILE A 11 14.05 17.35 -14.32
CA ILE A 11 13.91 18.63 -15.02
C ILE A 11 12.95 19.51 -14.23
N CYS A 12 13.32 20.78 -14.05
CA CYS A 12 12.45 21.76 -13.44
C CYS A 12 11.17 21.94 -14.28
N PRO A 13 9.95 21.82 -13.70
CA PRO A 13 8.70 21.98 -14.43
C PRO A 13 8.42 23.44 -14.84
N ASN A 14 9.21 24.39 -14.33
CA ASN A 14 9.13 25.78 -14.77
C ASN A 14 9.75 25.92 -16.18
N PRO A 15 8.96 26.25 -17.22
CA PRO A 15 9.45 26.35 -18.59
C PRO A 15 10.50 27.45 -18.78
N LYS A 16 10.56 28.45 -17.89
CA LYS A 16 11.59 29.51 -17.92
C LYS A 16 12.95 29.04 -17.39
N CYS A 17 13.00 27.92 -16.67
CA CYS A 17 14.19 27.45 -15.99
C CYS A 17 14.76 26.19 -16.64
N GLY A 18 13.95 25.14 -16.78
CA GLY A 18 14.36 23.87 -17.37
C GLY A 18 15.59 23.19 -16.72
N ALA A 19 16.03 23.67 -15.55
CA ALA A 19 17.29 23.23 -14.96
C ALA A 19 17.22 21.78 -14.46
N ASP A 20 18.34 21.09 -14.61
CA ASP A 20 18.54 19.75 -14.10
C ASP A 20 18.78 19.78 -12.59
N ASN A 21 17.95 19.07 -11.84
CA ASN A 21 18.11 18.95 -10.40
C ASN A 21 18.47 17.52 -9.98
N PRO A 22 19.22 17.38 -8.86
CA PRO A 22 19.50 16.07 -8.29
C PRO A 22 18.21 15.39 -7.79
N VAL A 23 18.23 14.05 -7.78
CA VAL A 23 17.12 13.23 -7.26
C VAL A 23 16.86 13.58 -5.79
N GLY A 24 15.60 13.78 -5.41
CA GLY A 24 15.18 14.11 -4.05
C GLY A 24 15.22 15.62 -3.72
N ALA A 25 15.66 16.47 -4.65
CA ALA A 25 15.50 17.92 -4.49
C ALA A 25 14.01 18.27 -4.43
N LYS A 26 13.56 18.83 -3.30
CA LYS A 26 12.16 19.31 -3.11
C LYS A 26 11.89 20.60 -3.88
N PHE A 27 12.94 21.36 -4.15
CA PHE A 27 12.91 22.64 -4.84
C PHE A 27 14.03 22.69 -5.88
N CYS A 28 13.79 23.41 -6.97
CA CYS A 28 14.79 23.68 -7.99
C CYS A 28 15.89 24.58 -7.41
N LEU A 29 17.15 24.17 -7.55
CA LEU A 29 18.31 24.90 -7.03
C LEU A 29 18.58 26.22 -7.77
N ASN A 30 17.99 26.40 -8.95
CA ASN A 30 18.20 27.60 -9.79
C ASN A 30 17.07 28.63 -9.67
N CYS A 31 15.81 28.18 -9.55
CA CYS A 31 14.65 29.09 -9.56
C CYS A 31 13.70 28.94 -8.36
N GLY A 32 13.96 28.02 -7.43
CA GLY A 32 13.13 27.80 -6.24
C GLY A 32 11.78 27.11 -6.49
N ALA A 33 11.43 26.78 -7.74
CA ALA A 33 10.19 26.08 -8.05
C ALA A 33 10.11 24.71 -7.36
N ARG A 34 8.93 24.32 -6.83
CA ARG A 34 8.74 22.98 -6.26
C ARG A 34 8.89 21.92 -7.34
N LEU A 35 9.77 20.97 -7.09
CA LEU A 35 9.89 19.76 -7.89
C LEU A 35 8.94 18.74 -7.25
N GLY A 36 8.05 18.16 -8.04
CA GLY A 36 7.16 17.11 -7.53
C GLY A 36 7.98 15.99 -6.91
N LEU A 37 7.57 15.52 -5.73
CA LEU A 37 8.17 14.33 -5.13
C LEU A 37 8.00 13.16 -6.11
N PRO A 38 9.05 12.36 -6.35
CA PRO A 38 8.93 11.21 -7.23
C PRO A 38 7.86 10.28 -6.63
N ALA A 39 6.89 9.85 -7.44
CA ALA A 39 5.78 9.00 -7.01
C ALA A 39 6.27 7.78 -6.20
N LYS A 40 7.45 7.25 -6.55
CA LYS A 40 8.10 6.16 -5.82
C LYS A 40 8.38 6.49 -4.34
N GLU A 41 8.88 7.68 -4.01
CA GLU A 41 9.17 8.05 -2.61
C GLU A 41 7.88 8.17 -1.79
N VAL A 42 6.81 8.66 -2.40
CA VAL A 42 5.49 8.71 -1.77
C VAL A 42 4.99 7.29 -1.48
N PHE A 43 5.04 6.40 -2.47
CA PHE A 43 4.61 5.00 -2.31
C PHE A 43 5.43 4.24 -1.25
N GLU A 44 6.75 4.38 -1.23
CA GLU A 44 7.61 3.73 -0.21
C GLU A 44 7.28 4.24 1.20
N SER A 45 6.91 5.52 1.35
CA SER A 45 6.48 6.08 2.64
C SER A 45 5.11 5.56 3.08
N LEU A 46 4.19 5.34 2.14
CA LEU A 46 2.85 4.80 2.40
C LEU A 46 2.89 3.31 2.77
N PHE A 47 3.87 2.57 2.28
CA PHE A 47 4.07 1.15 2.56
C PHE A 47 5.26 0.89 3.49
N SER A 48 5.50 1.80 4.44
CA SER A 48 6.43 1.58 5.54
C SER A 48 5.94 0.45 6.46
N ARG A 49 6.87 -0.21 7.17
CA ARG A 49 6.56 -1.32 8.11
C ARG A 49 5.42 -0.97 9.05
N SER A 50 5.43 0.24 9.60
CA SER A 50 4.41 0.70 10.53
C SER A 50 3.03 0.86 9.88
N LEU A 51 2.96 1.37 8.64
CA LEU A 51 1.69 1.52 7.93
C LEU A 51 1.15 0.16 7.46
N ILE A 52 2.01 -0.75 7.02
CA ILE A 52 1.62 -2.12 6.67
C ILE A 52 0.97 -2.78 7.89
N VAL A 53 1.65 -2.74 9.04
CA VAL A 53 1.12 -3.31 10.28
C VAL A 53 -0.17 -2.62 10.70
N ALA A 54 -0.23 -1.28 10.68
CA ALA A 54 -1.44 -0.55 11.04
C ALA A 54 -2.64 -0.85 10.12
N GLY A 55 -2.42 -0.89 8.81
CA GLY A 55 -3.44 -1.24 7.82
C GLY A 55 -3.91 -2.69 7.97
N SER A 56 -2.98 -3.62 8.26
CA SER A 56 -3.32 -5.00 8.60
C SER A 56 -4.12 -5.11 9.90
N LEU A 57 -3.81 -4.35 10.93
CA LEU A 57 -4.61 -4.37 12.17
C LEU A 57 -6.02 -3.80 11.93
N LEU A 58 -6.13 -2.73 11.14
CA LEU A 58 -7.41 -2.11 10.81
C LEU A 58 -8.32 -3.05 10.00
N GLY A 59 -7.77 -3.75 9.01
CA GLY A 59 -8.56 -4.71 8.24
C GLY A 59 -9.00 -5.93 9.07
N ILE A 60 -8.16 -6.39 10.01
CA ILE A 60 -8.50 -7.49 10.94
C ILE A 60 -9.64 -7.05 11.85
N LEU A 61 -9.57 -5.83 12.36
CA LEU A 61 -10.62 -5.23 13.19
C LEU A 61 -11.95 -5.17 12.44
N LEU A 62 -11.96 -4.68 11.19
CA LEU A 62 -13.15 -4.64 10.35
C LEU A 62 -13.75 -6.03 10.08
N ALA A 63 -12.90 -7.01 9.81
CA ALA A 63 -13.32 -8.39 9.59
C ALA A 63 -13.94 -9.00 10.86
N TRP A 64 -13.32 -8.77 12.02
CA TRP A 64 -13.80 -9.20 13.34
C TRP A 64 -15.15 -8.59 13.69
N ILE A 65 -15.32 -7.28 13.48
CA ILE A 65 -16.60 -6.60 13.70
C ILE A 65 -17.68 -7.23 12.81
N GLY A 66 -17.39 -7.49 11.53
CA GLY A 66 -18.31 -8.18 10.63
C GLY A 66 -18.71 -9.57 11.15
N THR A 67 -17.75 -10.36 11.66
CA THR A 67 -18.05 -11.68 12.25
C THR A 67 -18.95 -11.57 13.47
N ILE A 68 -18.68 -10.64 14.39
CA ILE A 68 -19.48 -10.45 15.61
C ILE A 68 -20.91 -10.08 15.24
N VAL A 69 -21.11 -9.11 14.35
CA VAL A 69 -22.45 -8.68 13.94
C VAL A 69 -23.19 -9.81 13.20
N TYR A 70 -22.46 -10.66 12.47
CA TYR A 70 -23.07 -11.82 11.81
C TYR A 70 -23.56 -12.86 12.84
N THR A 71 -22.78 -13.14 13.88
CA THR A 71 -23.11 -14.13 14.91
C THR A 71 -24.27 -13.68 15.81
N PHE A 72 -24.35 -12.39 16.15
CA PHE A 72 -25.36 -11.85 17.07
C PHE A 72 -26.49 -11.07 16.37
N GLY A 73 -26.44 -10.94 15.04
CA GLY A 73 -27.41 -10.18 14.27
C GLY A 73 -28.68 -10.96 13.98
N GLU A 74 -29.79 -10.57 14.59
CA GLU A 74 -31.10 -11.20 14.38
C GLU A 74 -31.82 -10.65 13.13
N SER A 75 -31.52 -9.42 12.71
CA SER A 75 -32.19 -8.79 11.56
C SER A 75 -31.52 -9.12 10.23
N ASN A 76 -32.32 -9.43 9.20
CA ASN A 76 -31.83 -9.69 7.84
C ASN A 76 -30.96 -8.56 7.27
N THR A 77 -31.24 -7.31 7.66
CA THR A 77 -30.45 -6.14 7.25
C THR A 77 -29.09 -6.12 7.92
N ALA A 78 -29.02 -6.46 9.22
CA ALA A 78 -27.75 -6.56 9.95
C ALA A 78 -26.88 -7.71 9.42
N VAL A 79 -27.47 -8.87 9.11
CA VAL A 79 -26.73 -10.03 8.58
C VAL A 79 -26.08 -9.72 7.22
N LYS A 80 -26.81 -9.05 6.32
CA LYS A 80 -26.26 -8.62 5.01
C LYS A 80 -25.16 -7.57 5.14
N ALA A 81 -25.35 -6.60 6.04
CA ALA A 81 -24.33 -5.60 6.34
C ALA A 81 -23.07 -6.25 6.95
N ALA A 82 -23.24 -7.19 7.86
CA ALA A 82 -22.16 -7.94 8.50
C ALA A 82 -21.35 -8.77 7.50
N ALA A 83 -22.03 -9.47 6.59
CA ALA A 83 -21.37 -10.21 5.50
C ALA A 83 -20.53 -9.29 4.62
N THR A 84 -21.05 -8.10 4.28
CA THR A 84 -20.32 -7.08 3.51
C THR A 84 -19.11 -6.56 4.26
N LEU A 85 -19.24 -6.25 5.56
CA LEU A 85 -18.13 -5.77 6.39
C LEU A 85 -17.02 -6.82 6.53
N ASN A 86 -17.39 -8.07 6.76
CA ASN A 86 -16.45 -9.17 6.84
C ASN A 86 -15.68 -9.33 5.52
N PHE A 87 -16.39 -9.30 4.39
CA PHE A 87 -15.76 -9.34 3.07
C PHE A 87 -14.84 -8.14 2.83
N LEU A 88 -15.28 -6.93 3.15
CA LEU A 88 -14.49 -5.71 2.97
C LEU A 88 -13.22 -5.72 3.83
N GLY A 89 -13.31 -6.22 5.06
CA GLY A 89 -12.16 -6.41 5.95
C GLY A 89 -11.12 -7.35 5.34
N PHE A 90 -11.52 -8.55 4.93
CA PHE A 90 -10.60 -9.51 4.29
C PHE A 90 -10.08 -9.03 2.93
N ALA A 91 -10.92 -8.35 2.15
CA ALA A 91 -10.52 -7.78 0.86
C ALA A 91 -9.46 -6.69 1.04
N PHE A 92 -9.65 -5.80 2.03
CA PHE A 92 -8.69 -4.77 2.38
C PHE A 92 -7.38 -5.38 2.88
N LEU A 93 -7.43 -6.35 3.79
CA LEU A 93 -6.25 -7.05 4.28
C LEU A 93 -5.44 -7.71 3.17
N GLY A 94 -6.09 -8.51 2.34
CA GLY A 94 -5.43 -9.25 1.26
C GLY A 94 -4.79 -8.30 0.25
N THR A 95 -5.54 -7.29 -0.19
CA THR A 95 -5.03 -6.29 -1.15
C THR A 95 -3.88 -5.49 -0.56
N PHE A 96 -4.00 -5.04 0.69
CA PHE A 96 -2.98 -4.22 1.34
C PHE A 96 -1.69 -5.02 1.61
N LEU A 97 -1.80 -6.31 1.94
CA LEU A 97 -0.66 -7.23 2.06
C LEU A 97 0.03 -7.47 0.71
N ILE A 98 -0.73 -7.72 -0.36
CA ILE A 98 -0.18 -7.89 -1.71
C ILE A 98 0.51 -6.61 -2.19
N CYS A 99 -0.15 -5.46 -2.03
CA CYS A 99 0.41 -4.16 -2.40
C CYS A 99 1.68 -3.84 -1.60
N GLY A 100 1.68 -4.07 -0.28
CA GLY A 100 2.86 -3.90 0.56
C GLY A 100 4.02 -4.80 0.14
N GLY A 101 3.73 -6.06 -0.20
CA GLY A 101 4.71 -7.02 -0.69
C GLY A 101 5.27 -6.69 -2.08
N ILE A 102 4.52 -6.01 -2.96
CA ILE A 102 5.04 -5.60 -4.28
C ILE A 102 5.80 -4.28 -4.17
N SER A 103 5.30 -3.33 -3.38
CA SER A 103 5.77 -1.94 -3.41
C SER A 103 7.06 -1.71 -2.65
N ASN A 104 7.28 -2.41 -1.53
CA ASN A 104 8.43 -2.14 -0.67
C ASN A 104 9.54 -3.19 -0.87
N ARG A 105 10.74 -2.74 -1.24
CA ARG A 105 11.91 -3.62 -1.47
C ARG A 105 12.86 -3.72 -0.28
N ASP A 106 12.56 -3.05 0.83
CA ASP A 106 13.31 -3.16 2.08
C ASP A 106 13.08 -4.50 2.81
N PHE A 107 12.01 -5.21 2.46
CA PHE A 107 11.69 -6.50 3.09
C PHE A 107 12.53 -7.65 2.55
N ASP A 108 12.88 -8.57 3.45
CA ASP A 108 13.47 -9.85 3.11
C ASP A 108 12.61 -10.62 2.11
N LYS A 109 13.28 -11.34 1.21
CA LYS A 109 12.64 -12.09 0.12
C LYS A 109 11.58 -13.07 0.65
N SER A 110 11.84 -13.70 1.79
CA SER A 110 10.92 -14.62 2.45
C SER A 110 9.67 -13.93 2.99
N VAL A 111 9.82 -12.76 3.63
CA VAL A 111 8.70 -11.98 4.16
C VAL A 111 7.82 -11.47 3.02
N ARG A 112 8.45 -10.97 1.97
CA ARG A 112 7.77 -10.48 0.78
C ARG A 112 6.95 -11.57 0.09
N LEU A 113 7.53 -12.77 -0.06
CA LEU A 113 6.84 -13.92 -0.64
C LEU A 113 5.66 -14.36 0.25
N GLY A 114 5.85 -14.37 1.58
CA GLY A 114 4.80 -14.68 2.55
C GLY A 114 3.64 -13.69 2.50
N MET A 115 3.90 -12.39 2.36
CA MET A 115 2.85 -11.37 2.25
C MET A 115 2.03 -11.52 0.97
N ILE A 116 2.68 -11.78 -0.17
CA ILE A 116 1.99 -11.96 -1.45
C ILE A 116 1.17 -13.26 -1.43
N LEU A 117 1.77 -14.39 -1.03
CA LEU A 117 1.07 -15.67 -0.95
C LEU A 117 -0.08 -15.61 0.05
N GLY A 118 0.15 -15.06 1.25
CA GLY A 118 -0.89 -14.93 2.27
C GLY A 118 -2.08 -14.11 1.80
N GLY A 119 -1.84 -12.97 1.15
CA GLY A 119 -2.91 -12.14 0.59
C GLY A 119 -3.67 -12.84 -0.55
N VAL A 120 -2.96 -13.54 -1.45
CA VAL A 120 -3.59 -14.29 -2.55
C VAL A 120 -4.44 -15.46 -2.01
N ILE A 121 -3.93 -16.21 -1.03
CA ILE A 121 -4.65 -17.32 -0.40
C ILE A 121 -5.90 -16.80 0.31
N MET A 122 -5.80 -15.72 1.09
CA MET A 122 -6.95 -15.15 1.80
C MET A 122 -8.05 -14.68 0.84
N LEU A 123 -7.69 -14.01 -0.25
CA LEU A 123 -8.66 -13.59 -1.27
C LEU A 123 -9.23 -14.77 -2.04
N GLY A 124 -8.38 -15.73 -2.42
CA GLY A 124 -8.78 -16.93 -3.16
C GLY A 124 -9.80 -17.78 -2.42
N LEU A 125 -9.56 -18.04 -1.13
CA LEU A 125 -10.48 -18.79 -0.27
C LEU A 125 -11.82 -18.07 -0.09
N ARG A 126 -11.83 -16.74 -0.07
CA ARG A 126 -13.06 -15.96 0.16
C ARG A 126 -13.87 -15.73 -1.12
N LEU A 127 -13.20 -15.63 -2.26
CA LEU A 127 -13.82 -15.47 -3.58
C LEU A 127 -14.20 -16.82 -4.23
N GLY A 128 -13.77 -17.95 -3.66
CA GLY A 128 -14.07 -19.30 -4.16
C GLY A 128 -13.22 -19.71 -5.37
N PHE A 129 -12.04 -19.11 -5.54
CA PHE A 129 -11.09 -19.47 -6.60
C PHE A 129 -10.11 -20.59 -6.21
N LEU A 130 -10.04 -20.94 -4.91
CA LEU A 130 -9.27 -22.04 -4.33
C LEU A 130 -10.23 -23.00 -3.62
#